data_AF-A0A9D0ZSM9-F1
#
_entry.id   AF-A0A9D0ZSM9-F1
#
_cell.length_a   1.000
_cell.length_b   1.000
_cell.length_c   1.000
_cell.angle_alpha   90.00
_cell.angle_beta   90.00
_cell.angle_gamma   90.00
#
_symmetry.space_group_name_H-M   'P 1'
#
loop_
_entity.id
_entity.type
_entity.pdbx_description
1 polymer ?
#
loop_
_entity_poly.entity_id
_entity_poly.type
_entity_poly.pdbx_seq_one_letter_code
_entity_poly.pdbx_strand_id
1 'polypeptide(L)'
;MARPSKSKKVLRLPSYRQFFAEGREDTGNQLILSVEEYEALRLLDYLGMNQEEAAKAMEVGRGTVQMLYAEARKKTARFLVEGTPLRIEGGSYELAGQSRGDSDEKGVFRMKIAVTYENGQVFQHFGHTEQFKIYTVEDGKVVSSEVVGTNGQGHGALAGFLKERGIDTLICGGIGGGARNALSEAGVRLFPGAAGNADEQVDSFLKGQLAYDPDTTCNHHGEGHHGGGHQCGGHDHGEGHHGCGNHGCH
;
A
#
# COMPACT_ATOMS: atom_id res chain seq x y z
N MET A 1 -4.93 -37.37 -26.28
CA MET A 1 -4.88 -35.99 -26.80
C MET A 1 -4.82 -35.04 -25.62
N ALA A 2 -3.77 -34.21 -25.52
CA ALA A 2 -3.66 -33.21 -24.46
C ALA A 2 -4.81 -32.21 -24.58
N ARG A 3 -5.53 -31.98 -23.49
CA ARG A 3 -6.64 -31.01 -23.44
C ARG A 3 -6.07 -29.63 -23.78
N PRO A 4 -6.65 -28.87 -24.73
CA PRO A 4 -6.16 -27.52 -25.02
C PRO A 4 -6.20 -26.69 -23.73
N SER A 5 -5.04 -26.19 -23.32
CA SER A 5 -4.92 -25.36 -22.13
C SER A 5 -5.69 -24.07 -22.37
N LYS A 6 -6.67 -23.77 -21.52
CA LYS A 6 -7.29 -22.45 -21.53
C LYS A 6 -6.22 -21.40 -21.18
N SER A 7 -6.13 -20.35 -21.98
CA SER A 7 -5.29 -19.20 -21.71
C SER A 7 -5.75 -18.54 -20.40
N LYS A 8 -4.81 -18.12 -19.55
CA LYS A 8 -5.13 -17.35 -18.33
C LYS A 8 -4.90 -15.88 -18.56
N LYS A 9 -5.62 -15.03 -17.85
CA LYS A 9 -5.37 -13.60 -17.93
C LYS A 9 -4.15 -13.22 -17.11
N VAL A 10 -3.29 -12.42 -17.72
CA VAL A 10 -2.14 -11.77 -17.07
C VAL A 10 -2.38 -10.27 -17.13
N LEU A 11 -2.28 -9.59 -15.99
CA LEU A 11 -2.53 -8.15 -15.96
C LEU A 11 -1.34 -7.35 -16.50
N ARG A 12 -0.11 -7.87 -16.36
CA ARG A 12 1.10 -7.17 -16.81
C ARG A 12 2.31 -8.10 -16.96
N LEU A 13 3.15 -7.83 -17.96
CA LEU A 13 4.41 -8.54 -18.15
C LEU A 13 5.48 -8.16 -17.11
N PRO A 14 6.44 -9.05 -16.80
CA PRO A 14 7.60 -8.70 -16.00
C PRO A 14 8.50 -7.67 -16.71
N SER A 15 9.06 -6.71 -15.96
CA SER A 15 9.98 -5.68 -16.48
C SER A 15 11.38 -6.23 -16.76
N TYR A 16 11.81 -7.20 -15.94
CA TYR A 16 13.03 -7.98 -16.12
C TYR A 16 12.68 -9.45 -16.31
N ARG A 17 13.21 -10.06 -17.37
CA ARG A 17 12.89 -11.45 -17.74
C ARG A 17 14.02 -12.43 -17.41
N GLN A 18 15.17 -11.98 -16.92
CA GLN A 18 16.32 -12.83 -16.63
C GLN A 18 17.03 -12.37 -15.36
N PHE A 19 17.39 -13.32 -14.50
CA PHE A 19 18.05 -13.11 -13.22
C PHE A 19 19.19 -14.12 -13.06
N PHE A 20 20.35 -13.66 -12.60
CA PHE A 20 21.57 -14.47 -12.45
C PHE A 20 22.12 -14.35 -11.04
N ALA A 21 22.72 -15.43 -10.53
CA ALA A 21 23.49 -15.39 -9.30
C ALA A 21 24.88 -14.80 -9.58
N GLU A 22 25.34 -13.91 -8.70
CA GLU A 22 26.67 -13.32 -8.81
C GLU A 22 27.76 -14.40 -8.69
N GLY A 23 28.78 -14.35 -9.55
CA GLY A 23 29.95 -15.24 -9.49
C GLY A 23 29.76 -16.66 -10.06
N ARG A 24 28.60 -16.99 -10.64
CA ARG A 24 28.36 -18.30 -11.28
C ARG A 24 28.62 -18.24 -12.79
N GLU A 25 29.39 -19.18 -13.31
CA GLU A 25 29.54 -19.36 -14.76
C GLU A 25 28.22 -19.79 -15.40
N ASP A 26 27.92 -19.25 -16.59
CA ASP A 26 26.72 -19.61 -17.34
C ASP A 26 26.82 -21.07 -17.79
N THR A 27 26.13 -21.93 -17.07
CA THR A 27 26.09 -23.38 -17.31
C THR A 27 25.05 -23.75 -18.37
N GLY A 28 24.34 -22.77 -18.95
CA GLY A 28 23.26 -22.98 -19.91
C GLY A 28 21.99 -23.59 -19.30
N ASN A 29 22.01 -23.97 -18.03
CA ASN A 29 20.85 -24.49 -17.31
C ASN A 29 20.06 -23.34 -16.69
N GLN A 30 18.85 -23.08 -17.21
CA GLN A 30 18.00 -21.97 -16.80
C GLN A 30 16.68 -22.50 -16.25
N LEU A 31 16.23 -21.95 -15.13
CA LEU A 31 14.90 -22.17 -14.58
C LEU A 31 13.90 -21.27 -15.30
N ILE A 32 12.93 -21.87 -15.98
CA ILE A 32 11.86 -21.12 -16.64
C ILE A 32 10.69 -20.94 -15.67
N LEU A 33 10.48 -19.71 -15.24
CA LEU A 33 9.25 -19.27 -14.57
C LEU A 33 8.27 -18.81 -15.65
N SER A 34 7.09 -19.41 -15.76
CA SER A 34 6.12 -18.96 -16.76
C SER A 34 5.55 -17.60 -16.40
N VAL A 35 5.01 -16.88 -17.38
CA VAL A 35 4.37 -15.57 -17.12
C VAL A 35 3.17 -15.71 -16.17
N GLU A 36 2.43 -16.83 -16.26
CA GLU A 36 1.32 -17.15 -15.36
C GLU A 36 1.78 -17.41 -13.92
N GLU A 37 2.93 -18.09 -13.74
CA GLU A 37 3.54 -18.35 -12.44
C GLU A 37 4.06 -17.06 -11.80
N TYR A 38 4.69 -16.19 -12.60
CA TYR A 38 5.11 -14.86 -12.17
C TYR A 38 3.91 -14.00 -11.72
N GLU A 39 2.83 -13.99 -12.51
CA GLU A 39 1.62 -13.25 -12.16
C GLU A 39 1.02 -13.77 -10.85
N ALA A 40 0.96 -15.09 -10.64
CA ALA A 40 0.49 -15.66 -9.38
C ALA A 40 1.35 -15.23 -8.18
N LEU A 41 2.69 -15.24 -8.29
CA LEU A 41 3.57 -14.70 -7.26
C LEU A 41 3.32 -13.22 -7.02
N ARG A 42 3.17 -12.44 -8.08
CA ARG A 42 2.94 -11.00 -7.97
C ARG A 42 1.62 -10.68 -7.27
N LEU A 43 0.53 -11.32 -7.68
CA LEU A 43 -0.79 -11.03 -7.10
C LEU A 43 -0.83 -11.40 -5.61
N LEU A 44 -0.30 -12.58 -5.26
CA LEU A 44 -0.39 -13.09 -3.90
C LEU A 44 0.67 -12.49 -2.97
N ASP A 45 1.95 -12.54 -3.35
CA ASP A 45 3.05 -12.15 -2.44
C ASP A 45 3.40 -10.67 -2.57
N TYR A 46 3.40 -10.09 -3.78
CA TYR A 46 3.80 -8.70 -3.97
C TYR A 46 2.66 -7.69 -3.75
N LEU A 47 1.45 -8.02 -4.22
CA LEU A 47 0.26 -7.17 -4.05
C LEU A 47 -0.58 -7.56 -2.83
N GLY A 48 -0.29 -8.69 -2.18
CA GLY A 48 -0.99 -9.12 -0.97
C GLY A 48 -2.44 -9.55 -1.19
N MET A 49 -2.84 -9.87 -2.43
CA MET A 49 -4.21 -10.31 -2.73
C MET A 49 -4.47 -11.69 -2.14
N ASN A 50 -5.72 -11.94 -1.76
CA ASN A 50 -6.13 -13.28 -1.37
C ASN A 50 -6.32 -14.19 -2.61
N GLN A 51 -6.42 -15.51 -2.38
CA GLN A 51 -6.53 -16.49 -3.47
C GLN A 51 -7.76 -16.30 -4.36
N GLU A 52 -8.85 -15.77 -3.82
CA GLU A 52 -10.08 -15.52 -4.59
C GLU A 52 -9.94 -14.28 -5.48
N GLU A 53 -9.36 -13.21 -4.96
CA GLU A 53 -9.06 -11.99 -5.70
C GLU A 53 -8.08 -12.27 -6.83
N ALA A 54 -7.02 -13.02 -6.56
CA ALA A 54 -6.05 -13.43 -7.58
C ALA A 54 -6.70 -14.33 -8.65
N ALA A 55 -7.57 -15.26 -8.24
CA ALA A 55 -8.30 -16.12 -9.18
C ALA A 55 -9.23 -15.31 -10.09
N LYS A 56 -9.94 -14.34 -9.52
CA LYS A 56 -10.79 -13.41 -10.28
C LYS A 56 -9.97 -12.55 -11.24
N ALA A 57 -8.83 -12.02 -10.80
CA ALA A 57 -7.94 -11.19 -11.62
C ALA A 57 -7.35 -11.96 -12.81
N MET A 58 -7.00 -13.22 -12.61
CA MET A 58 -6.45 -14.11 -13.64
C MET A 58 -7.52 -14.83 -14.49
N GLU A 59 -8.81 -14.60 -14.19
CA GLU A 59 -9.96 -15.28 -14.80
C GLU A 59 -9.86 -16.83 -14.78
N VAL A 60 -9.36 -17.37 -13.67
CA VAL A 60 -9.23 -18.82 -13.45
C VAL A 60 -9.82 -19.29 -12.14
N GLY A 61 -9.94 -20.61 -11.99
CA GLY A 61 -10.36 -21.21 -10.72
C GLY A 61 -9.28 -21.09 -9.64
N ARG A 62 -9.70 -20.97 -8.38
CA ARG A 62 -8.83 -20.91 -7.18
C ARG A 62 -7.76 -22.00 -7.14
N GLY A 63 -8.11 -23.23 -7.52
CA GLY A 63 -7.15 -24.35 -7.59
C GLY A 63 -6.05 -24.14 -8.65
N THR A 64 -6.34 -23.43 -9.74
CA THR A 64 -5.32 -23.11 -10.77
C THR A 64 -4.33 -22.09 -10.24
N VAL A 65 -4.79 -21.05 -9.54
CA VAL A 65 -3.90 -20.09 -8.86
C VAL A 65 -3.02 -20.80 -7.83
N GLN A 66 -3.59 -21.68 -7.01
CA GLN A 66 -2.83 -22.42 -6.01
C GLN A 66 -1.73 -23.29 -6.64
N MET A 67 -2.02 -23.96 -7.76
CA MET A 67 -1.02 -24.76 -8.49
C MET A 67 0.08 -23.87 -9.08
N LEU A 68 -0.28 -22.79 -9.78
CA LEU A 68 0.68 -21.85 -10.35
C LEU A 68 1.58 -21.26 -9.27
N TYR A 69 1.00 -20.82 -8.16
CA TYR A 69 1.72 -20.27 -7.02
C TYR A 69 2.65 -21.29 -6.36
N ALA A 70 2.22 -22.55 -6.21
CA ALA A 70 3.07 -23.59 -5.64
C ALA A 70 4.28 -23.89 -6.53
N GLU A 71 4.11 -23.99 -7.85
CA GLU A 71 5.21 -24.22 -8.79
C GLU A 71 6.14 -23.00 -8.85
N ALA A 72 5.58 -21.80 -8.87
CA ALA A 72 6.33 -20.56 -8.84
C ALA A 72 7.23 -20.47 -7.60
N ARG A 73 6.70 -20.74 -6.40
CA ARG A 73 7.49 -20.75 -5.16
C ARG A 73 8.60 -21.80 -5.17
N LYS A 74 8.37 -23.00 -5.70
CA LYS A 74 9.43 -24.02 -5.83
C LYS A 74 10.56 -23.53 -6.73
N LYS A 75 10.23 -22.92 -7.87
CA LYS A 75 11.22 -22.38 -8.81
C LYS A 75 12.00 -21.20 -8.21
N THR A 76 11.32 -20.29 -7.53
CA THR A 76 11.97 -19.18 -6.80
C THR A 76 12.88 -19.69 -5.69
N ALA A 77 12.41 -20.66 -4.89
CA ALA A 77 13.24 -21.26 -3.84
C ALA A 77 14.49 -21.94 -4.44
N ARG A 78 14.32 -22.67 -5.55
CA ARG A 78 15.43 -23.31 -6.26
C ARG A 78 16.42 -22.30 -6.85
N PHE A 79 15.94 -21.20 -7.43
CA PHE A 79 16.76 -20.09 -7.89
C PHE A 79 17.63 -19.53 -6.74
N LEU A 80 17.03 -19.31 -5.57
CA LEU A 80 17.74 -18.76 -4.40
C LEU A 80 18.73 -19.75 -3.77
N VAL A 81 18.39 -21.04 -3.70
CA VAL A 81 19.22 -22.07 -3.04
C VAL A 81 20.35 -22.56 -3.95
N GLU A 82 20.05 -22.82 -5.23
CA GLU A 82 21.04 -23.38 -6.17
C GLU A 82 21.77 -22.29 -6.97
N GLY A 83 21.31 -21.03 -6.91
CA GLY A 83 21.83 -19.94 -7.74
C GLY A 83 21.61 -20.18 -9.24
N THR A 84 20.62 -20.99 -9.63
CA THR A 84 20.36 -21.38 -11.03
C THR A 84 19.64 -20.26 -11.75
N PRO A 85 20.19 -19.68 -12.84
CA PRO A 85 19.60 -18.52 -13.52
C PRO A 85 18.11 -18.69 -13.76
N LEU A 86 17.32 -17.67 -13.45
CA LEU A 86 15.86 -17.69 -13.59
C LEU A 86 15.42 -16.80 -14.74
N ARG A 87 14.63 -17.37 -15.65
CA ARG A 87 14.11 -16.70 -16.85
C ARG A 87 12.60 -16.73 -16.84
N ILE A 88 11.95 -15.58 -17.05
CA ILE A 88 10.50 -15.45 -17.06
C ILE A 88 9.98 -15.45 -18.48
N GLU A 89 9.53 -16.61 -18.97
CA GLU A 89 9.15 -16.82 -20.37
C GLU A 89 8.09 -17.91 -20.56
N GLY A 90 7.41 -17.87 -21.71
CA GLY A 90 6.40 -18.86 -22.09
C GLY A 90 5.11 -18.77 -21.28
N GLY A 91 4.36 -19.87 -21.29
CA GLY A 91 3.02 -19.94 -20.73
C GLY A 91 1.91 -19.62 -21.75
N SER A 92 0.68 -19.95 -21.38
CA SER A 92 -0.53 -19.71 -22.17
C SER A 92 -1.34 -18.61 -21.49
N TYR A 93 -1.14 -17.35 -21.91
CA TYR A 93 -1.80 -16.20 -21.29
C TYR A 93 -2.37 -15.18 -22.28
N GLU A 94 -3.34 -14.39 -21.79
CA GLU A 94 -3.93 -13.23 -22.46
C GLU A 94 -3.67 -11.96 -21.62
N LEU A 95 -3.13 -10.92 -22.23
CA LEU A 95 -2.86 -9.64 -21.56
C LEU A 95 -4.14 -8.83 -21.39
N ALA A 96 -4.45 -8.42 -20.16
CA ALA A 96 -5.58 -7.54 -19.88
C ALA A 96 -5.28 -6.12 -20.39
N GLY A 97 -5.89 -5.74 -21.51
CA GLY A 97 -5.97 -4.33 -21.93
C GLY A 97 -5.03 -3.85 -23.05
N GLN A 98 -4.44 -4.75 -23.84
CA GLN A 98 -3.74 -4.35 -25.06
C GLN A 98 -4.35 -5.02 -26.30
N SER A 99 -4.87 -4.17 -27.19
CA SER A 99 -5.08 -4.49 -28.60
C SER A 99 -3.80 -5.10 -29.16
N ARG A 100 -3.92 -6.21 -29.89
CA ARG A 100 -2.84 -6.84 -30.65
C ARG A 100 -2.02 -5.78 -31.40
N GLY A 101 -0.85 -5.43 -30.87
CA GLY A 101 0.00 -4.41 -31.44
C GLY A 101 1.24 -4.23 -30.58
N ASP A 102 2.36 -4.65 -31.15
CA ASP A 102 3.73 -4.39 -30.74
C ASP A 102 4.41 -5.29 -29.69
N SER A 103 5.50 -5.85 -30.20
CA SER A 103 6.64 -6.53 -29.58
C SER A 103 7.09 -5.94 -28.25
N ASP A 104 7.36 -6.83 -27.29
CA ASP A 104 8.37 -6.62 -26.24
C ASP A 104 8.29 -5.36 -25.36
N GLU A 105 7.12 -4.76 -25.19
CA GLU A 105 6.98 -3.69 -24.19
C GLU A 105 6.97 -4.31 -22.78
N LYS A 106 8.13 -4.27 -22.14
CA LYS A 106 8.34 -4.53 -20.70
C LYS A 106 7.15 -3.95 -19.93
N GLY A 107 6.49 -4.76 -19.11
CA GLY A 107 5.43 -4.25 -18.27
C GLY A 107 6.02 -3.30 -17.24
N VAL A 108 5.89 -1.99 -17.45
CA VAL A 108 6.46 -0.97 -16.58
C VAL A 108 5.82 -1.06 -15.19
N PHE A 109 6.62 -1.18 -14.13
CA PHE A 109 6.09 -1.15 -12.76
C PHE A 109 5.78 0.30 -12.37
N ARG A 110 4.57 0.75 -12.72
CA ARG A 110 3.99 1.99 -12.18
C ARG A 110 3.49 1.76 -10.77
N MET A 111 4.02 2.53 -9.82
CA MET A 111 3.50 2.69 -8.46
C MET A 111 3.33 4.19 -8.16
N LYS A 112 2.34 4.54 -7.36
CA LYS A 112 2.11 5.92 -6.93
C LYS A 112 2.39 6.05 -5.44
N ILE A 113 3.29 6.97 -5.11
CA ILE A 113 3.63 7.32 -3.73
C ILE A 113 3.04 8.70 -3.45
N ALA A 114 2.28 8.85 -2.38
CA ALA A 114 1.91 10.15 -1.84
C ALA A 114 2.82 10.52 -0.68
N VAL A 115 3.21 11.79 -0.62
CA VAL A 115 3.95 12.36 0.50
C VAL A 115 3.21 13.59 1.00
N THR A 116 3.07 13.74 2.32
CA THR A 116 2.57 15.00 2.90
C THR A 116 3.55 16.12 2.58
N TYR A 117 3.11 17.20 1.95
CA TYR A 117 4.00 18.25 1.46
C TYR A 117 3.65 19.61 2.07
N GLU A 118 4.63 20.26 2.71
CA GLU A 118 4.55 21.64 3.17
C GLU A 118 5.89 22.34 2.90
N ASN A 119 5.89 23.38 2.07
CA ASN A 119 7.07 24.23 1.80
C ASN A 119 8.38 23.48 1.47
N GLY A 120 8.31 22.35 0.77
CA GLY A 120 9.48 21.54 0.39
C GLY A 120 9.85 20.43 1.39
N GLN A 121 9.10 20.29 2.49
CA GLN A 121 9.36 19.31 3.56
C GLN A 121 8.15 18.41 3.81
N VAL A 122 8.41 17.26 4.44
CA VAL A 122 7.37 16.31 4.86
C VAL A 122 6.64 16.86 6.07
N PHE A 123 5.34 17.08 5.91
CA PHE A 123 4.51 17.60 7.00
C PHE A 123 4.24 16.53 8.06
N GLN A 124 4.38 16.93 9.33
CA GLN A 124 4.29 16.03 10.48
C GLN A 124 2.86 15.75 10.94
N HIS A 125 1.85 16.49 10.47
CA HIS A 125 0.46 16.28 10.91
C HIS A 125 -0.45 15.94 9.73
N PHE A 126 -0.60 14.65 9.43
CA PHE A 126 -1.41 14.17 8.29
C PHE A 126 -2.80 14.83 8.21
N GLY A 127 -3.49 14.99 9.35
CA GLY A 127 -4.85 15.52 9.42
C GLY A 127 -5.02 17.03 9.18
N HIS A 128 -3.92 17.80 9.16
CA HIS A 128 -3.92 19.23 8.87
C HIS A 128 -3.19 19.56 7.56
N THR A 129 -2.73 18.55 6.82
CA THR A 129 -2.00 18.78 5.58
C THR A 129 -2.94 19.30 4.50
N GLU A 130 -2.61 20.46 3.94
CA GLU A 130 -3.38 21.07 2.84
C GLU A 130 -2.94 20.56 1.46
N GLN A 131 -1.78 19.91 1.36
CA GLN A 131 -1.18 19.48 0.09
C GLN A 131 -0.49 18.10 0.19
N PHE A 132 -0.66 17.29 -0.84
CA PHE A 132 0.07 16.05 -1.07
C PHE A 132 0.92 16.17 -2.32
N LYS A 133 2.17 15.73 -2.25
CA LYS A 133 3.00 15.55 -3.45
C LYS A 133 2.89 14.07 -3.86
N ILE A 134 2.27 13.83 -5.01
CA ILE A 134 2.10 12.51 -5.60
C ILE A 134 3.24 12.28 -6.58
N TYR A 135 3.98 11.21 -6.34
CA TYR A 135 5.06 10.74 -7.17
C TYR A 135 4.60 9.51 -7.94
N THR A 136 4.66 9.58 -9.25
CA THR A 136 4.54 8.39 -10.09
C THR A 136 5.94 7.83 -10.28
N VAL A 137 6.14 6.60 -9.83
CA VAL A 137 7.40 5.88 -9.95
C VAL A 137 7.22 4.76 -10.97
N GLU A 138 8.13 4.67 -11.93
CA GLU A 138 8.26 3.59 -12.90
C GLU A 138 9.57 2.86 -12.67
N ASP A 139 9.54 1.53 -12.47
CA ASP A 139 10.74 0.69 -12.36
C ASP A 139 11.76 1.19 -11.31
N GLY A 140 11.25 1.73 -10.20
CA GLY A 140 12.09 2.28 -9.13
C GLY A 140 12.63 3.69 -9.38
N LYS A 141 12.15 4.40 -10.41
CA LYS A 141 12.51 5.79 -10.72
C LYS A 141 11.29 6.69 -10.75
N VAL A 142 11.38 7.88 -10.15
CA VAL A 142 10.33 8.90 -10.23
C VAL A 142 10.25 9.42 -11.67
N VAL A 143 9.09 9.27 -12.32
CA VAL A 143 8.83 9.80 -13.68
C VAL A 143 8.01 11.08 -13.68
N SER A 144 7.22 11.29 -12.63
CA SER A 144 6.40 12.49 -12.47
C SER A 144 6.19 12.78 -10.99
N SER A 145 6.14 14.07 -10.66
CA SER A 145 5.73 14.55 -9.35
C SER A 145 4.71 15.68 -9.53
N GLU A 146 3.52 15.52 -8.95
CA GLU A 146 2.47 16.54 -8.95
C GLU A 146 2.11 16.91 -7.51
N VAL A 147 1.91 18.20 -7.24
CA VAL A 147 1.42 18.67 -5.94
C VAL A 147 -0.09 18.88 -6.06
N VAL A 148 -0.86 18.17 -5.24
CA VAL A 148 -2.31 18.21 -5.24
C VAL A 148 -2.80 18.70 -3.89
N GLY A 149 -3.59 19.76 -3.90
CA GLY A 149 -4.25 20.28 -2.69
C GLY A 149 -5.40 19.38 -2.26
N THR A 150 -5.61 19.25 -0.96
CA THR A 150 -6.74 18.50 -0.37
C THR A 150 -8.07 19.24 -0.49
N ASN A 151 -8.05 20.47 -1.02
CA ASN A 151 -9.21 21.33 -1.24
C ASN A 151 -10.11 21.48 0.00
N GLY A 152 -9.50 21.49 1.20
CA GLY A 152 -10.19 21.59 2.48
C GLY A 152 -10.83 20.29 3.00
N GLN A 153 -10.51 19.14 2.40
CA GLN A 153 -11.05 17.85 2.84
C GLN A 153 -10.35 17.36 4.11
N GLY A 154 -11.12 17.18 5.20
CA GLY A 154 -10.62 16.80 6.53
C GLY A 154 -10.30 15.31 6.72
N HIS A 155 -9.94 14.99 7.97
CA HIS A 155 -9.33 13.75 8.48
C HIS A 155 -9.88 12.40 7.98
N GLY A 156 -11.15 12.31 7.60
CA GLY A 156 -11.77 11.06 7.11
C GLY A 156 -11.79 10.91 5.59
N ALA A 157 -11.81 12.03 4.84
CA ALA A 157 -11.98 12.00 3.39
C ALA A 157 -10.65 11.77 2.64
N LEU A 158 -9.52 12.01 3.30
CA LEU A 158 -8.18 11.83 2.73
C LEU A 158 -7.91 10.39 2.30
N ALA A 159 -8.35 9.39 3.08
CA ALA A 159 -8.20 7.99 2.70
C ALA A 159 -8.99 7.64 1.43
N GLY A 160 -10.20 8.19 1.28
CA GLY A 160 -11.01 8.06 0.08
C GLY A 160 -10.38 8.74 -1.14
N PHE A 161 -9.85 9.95 -0.95
CA PHE A 161 -9.13 10.70 -1.98
C PHE A 161 -7.90 9.94 -2.49
N LEU A 162 -7.11 9.35 -1.58
CA LEU A 162 -5.93 8.58 -1.95
C LEU A 162 -6.29 7.30 -2.72
N LYS A 163 -7.39 6.66 -2.33
CA LYS A 163 -7.94 5.47 -3.00
C LYS A 163 -8.46 5.80 -4.41
N GLU A 164 -9.19 6.91 -4.57
CA GLU A 164 -9.71 7.34 -5.88
C GLU A 164 -8.57 7.67 -6.87
N ARG A 165 -7.46 8.21 -6.35
CA ARG A 165 -6.25 8.49 -7.14
C ARG A 165 -5.37 7.25 -7.40
N GLY A 166 -5.70 6.12 -6.78
CA GLY A 166 -5.00 4.84 -6.93
C GLY A 166 -3.58 4.89 -6.35
N ILE A 167 -3.44 5.43 -5.14
CA ILE A 167 -2.14 5.58 -4.48
C ILE A 167 -1.81 4.29 -3.72
N ASP A 168 -0.64 3.71 -4.01
CA ASP A 168 -0.19 2.44 -3.43
C ASP A 168 0.47 2.63 -2.07
N THR A 169 1.14 3.78 -1.88
CA THR A 169 1.98 4.04 -0.71
C THR A 169 1.86 5.49 -0.27
N LEU A 170 1.76 5.73 1.04
CA LEU A 170 1.73 7.04 1.66
C LEU A 170 2.88 7.17 2.66
N ILE A 171 3.67 8.22 2.52
CA ILE A 171 4.74 8.61 3.44
C ILE A 171 4.27 9.86 4.20
N CYS A 172 4.32 9.82 5.53
CA CYS A 172 3.96 10.94 6.39
C CYS A 172 4.82 10.98 7.65
N GLY A 173 4.90 12.14 8.32
CA GLY A 173 5.54 12.24 9.63
C GLY A 173 4.69 11.62 10.73
N GLY A 174 3.61 12.28 11.12
CA GLY A 174 2.69 11.82 12.15
C GLY A 174 1.29 11.54 11.60
N ILE A 175 0.72 10.42 12.06
CA ILE A 175 -0.65 10.01 11.73
C ILE A 175 -1.50 9.83 13.00
N GLY A 176 -2.75 10.25 12.93
CA GLY A 176 -3.75 9.97 13.96
C GLY A 176 -4.33 8.56 13.81
N GLY A 177 -4.73 7.93 14.92
CA GLY A 177 -5.27 6.57 14.92
C GLY A 177 -6.48 6.35 14.00
N GLY A 178 -7.34 7.38 13.84
CA GLY A 178 -8.48 7.32 12.92
C GLY A 178 -8.09 7.26 11.43
N ALA A 179 -7.06 8.00 11.02
CA ALA A 179 -6.57 8.00 9.64
C ALA A 179 -5.85 6.69 9.29
N ARG A 180 -5.11 6.11 10.24
CA ARG A 180 -4.44 4.80 10.07
C ARG A 180 -5.46 3.70 9.74
N ASN A 181 -6.58 3.65 10.46
CA ASN A 181 -7.63 2.67 10.20
C ASN A 181 -8.24 2.87 8.80
N ALA A 182 -8.57 4.11 8.43
CA ALA A 182 -9.15 4.42 7.12
C ALA A 182 -8.21 4.06 5.95
N LEU A 183 -6.90 4.27 6.10
CA LEU A 183 -5.91 3.90 5.09
C LEU A 183 -5.70 2.39 4.99
N SER A 184 -5.72 1.69 6.13
CA SER A 184 -5.66 0.23 6.15
C SER A 184 -6.88 -0.39 5.47
N GLU A 185 -8.08 0.15 5.68
CA GLU A 185 -9.31 -0.26 4.96
C GLU A 185 -9.26 0.11 3.46
N ALA A 186 -8.55 1.18 3.11
CA ALA A 186 -8.33 1.57 1.73
C ALA A 186 -7.25 0.72 1.02
N GLY A 187 -6.47 -0.09 1.75
CA GLY A 187 -5.38 -0.90 1.21
C GLY A 187 -4.13 -0.09 0.86
N VAL A 188 -3.96 1.10 1.43
CA VAL A 188 -2.79 1.96 1.17
C VAL A 188 -1.67 1.63 2.17
N ARG A 189 -0.47 1.35 1.67
CA ARG A 189 0.70 1.11 2.53
C ARG A 189 1.14 2.42 3.17
N LEU A 190 1.22 2.44 4.50
CA LEU A 190 1.56 3.62 5.26
C LEU A 190 2.97 3.52 5.83
N PHE A 191 3.76 4.57 5.68
CA PHE A 191 5.08 4.74 6.28
C PHE A 191 5.10 6.01 7.15
N PRO A 192 4.75 5.89 8.45
CA PRO A 192 4.84 7.00 9.39
C PRO A 192 6.29 7.18 9.91
N GLY A 193 6.59 8.36 10.43
CA GLY A 193 7.90 8.72 10.99
C GLY A 193 8.86 9.40 10.01
N ALA A 194 8.42 9.70 8.78
CA ALA A 194 9.26 10.40 7.81
C ALA A 194 9.39 11.90 8.16
N ALA A 195 10.62 12.39 8.26
CA ALA A 195 10.94 13.80 8.50
C ALA A 195 12.04 14.27 7.54
N GLY A 196 11.97 15.53 7.11
CA GLY A 196 12.92 16.12 6.17
C GLY A 196 12.33 16.38 4.78
N ASN A 197 13.13 16.31 3.73
CA ASN A 197 12.71 16.65 2.37
C ASN A 197 11.87 15.53 1.74
N ALA A 198 10.75 15.90 1.11
CA ALA A 198 9.86 14.93 0.45
C ALA A 198 10.57 14.09 -0.62
N ASP A 199 11.48 14.70 -1.38
CA ASP A 199 12.20 14.01 -2.46
C ASP A 199 13.23 12.99 -1.91
N GLU A 200 13.91 13.33 -0.82
CA GLU A 200 14.86 12.42 -0.15
C GLU A 200 14.16 11.21 0.50
N GLN A 201 12.96 11.43 1.05
CA GLN A 201 12.16 10.34 1.63
C GLN A 201 11.69 9.37 0.54
N VAL A 202 11.26 9.87 -0.62
CA VAL A 202 10.90 9.00 -1.76
C VAL A 202 12.12 8.23 -2.26
N ASP A 203 13.28 8.86 -2.40
CA ASP A 203 14.51 8.19 -2.80
C ASP A 203 14.94 7.11 -1.79
N SER A 204 14.83 7.40 -0.49
CA SER A 204 15.10 6.44 0.59
C SER A 204 14.12 5.26 0.60
N PHE A 205 12.84 5.53 0.28
CA PHE A 205 11.83 4.49 0.07
C PHE A 205 12.18 3.58 -1.11
N LEU A 206 12.59 4.15 -2.24
CA LEU A 206 13.01 3.39 -3.43
C LEU A 206 14.24 2.51 -3.15
N LYS A 207 15.15 2.97 -2.28
CA LYS A 207 16.33 2.24 -1.83
C LYS A 207 16.04 1.20 -0.73
N GLY A 208 14.81 1.13 -0.22
CA GLY A 208 14.43 0.25 0.89
C GLY A 208 15.07 0.63 2.24
N GLN A 209 15.56 1.86 2.38
CA GLN A 209 16.27 2.38 3.56
C GLN A 209 15.43 3.39 4.34
N LEU A 210 14.13 3.50 4.04
CA LEU A 210 13.26 4.42 4.75
C LEU A 210 13.19 4.02 6.23
N ALA A 211 13.74 4.87 7.11
CA ALA A 211 13.56 4.76 8.54
C ALA A 211 12.10 5.14 8.85
N TYR A 212 11.22 4.13 8.86
CA TYR A 212 9.85 4.28 9.31
C TYR A 212 9.74 3.69 10.71
N ASP A 213 9.00 4.37 11.58
CA ASP A 213 8.69 3.87 12.90
C ASP A 213 7.17 3.59 12.93
N PRO A 214 6.75 2.30 12.91
CA PRO A 214 5.35 1.92 12.88
C PRO A 214 4.58 2.34 14.13
N ASP A 215 5.28 2.72 15.20
CA ASP A 215 4.73 3.21 16.47
C ASP A 215 4.72 4.74 16.58
N THR A 216 5.09 5.47 15.51
CA THR A 216 4.86 6.93 15.41
C THR A 216 3.37 7.22 15.24
N THR A 217 2.64 7.00 16.32
CA THR A 217 1.35 7.58 16.57
C THR A 217 1.64 8.98 17.10
N CYS A 218 0.89 10.00 16.68
CA CYS A 218 0.86 11.22 17.48
C CYS A 218 0.45 10.80 18.90
N ASN A 219 1.40 10.75 19.83
CA ASN A 219 1.14 10.72 21.25
C ASN A 219 0.50 12.07 21.54
N HIS A 220 -0.81 12.15 21.30
CA HIS A 220 -1.62 13.14 21.96
C HIS A 220 -1.47 12.78 23.43
N HIS A 221 -0.55 13.46 24.11
CA HIS A 221 -0.49 13.46 25.55
C HIS A 221 -1.91 13.80 26.02
N GLY A 222 -2.62 12.78 26.49
CA GLY A 222 -3.65 12.97 27.49
C GLY A 222 -2.95 13.43 28.75
N GLU A 223 -2.51 14.69 28.79
CA GLU A 223 -2.17 15.36 30.03
C GLU A 223 -3.42 16.07 30.54
N GLY A 224 -4.18 15.35 31.35
CA GLY A 224 -4.86 16.00 32.44
C GLY A 224 -3.83 16.69 33.34
N HIS A 225 -4.24 17.85 33.88
CA HIS A 225 -3.60 18.63 34.95
C HIS A 225 -2.68 19.81 34.56
N HIS A 226 -3.31 20.89 34.09
CA HIS A 226 -3.18 22.18 34.78
C HIS A 226 -4.56 22.47 35.41
N GLY A 227 -4.75 22.47 36.73
CA GLY A 227 -3.92 23.16 37.71
C GLY A 227 -4.40 24.60 37.92
N GLY A 228 -5.72 24.83 37.97
CA GLY A 228 -6.32 26.11 38.36
C GLY A 228 -7.47 25.86 39.33
N GLY A 229 -7.19 25.95 40.62
CA GLY A 229 -8.20 25.84 41.67
C GLY A 229 -9.18 27.00 41.60
N HIS A 230 -10.39 26.73 41.11
CA HIS A 230 -11.53 27.61 41.35
C HIS A 230 -12.26 27.17 42.62
N GLN A 231 -11.89 27.91 43.65
CA GLN A 231 -12.47 28.02 44.97
C GLN A 231 -14.00 28.11 44.92
N CYS A 232 -14.65 27.40 45.86
CA CYS A 232 -16.03 27.59 46.24
C CYS A 232 -16.36 29.09 46.40
N GLY A 233 -17.24 29.60 45.53
CA GLY A 233 -17.96 30.85 45.72
C GLY A 233 -19.44 30.54 45.69
N GLY A 234 -20.07 30.50 46.88
CA GLY A 234 -21.50 30.31 47.00
C GLY A 234 -22.25 31.44 46.30
N HIS A 235 -23.32 31.08 45.59
CA HIS A 235 -24.38 32.02 45.29
C HIS A 235 -25.71 31.41 45.71
N ASP A 236 -26.08 31.85 46.90
CA ASP A 236 -27.43 32.00 47.39
C ASP A 236 -28.31 32.67 46.33
N HIS A 237 -29.42 32.02 45.98
CA HIS A 237 -30.67 32.70 45.65
C HIS A 237 -31.81 31.74 45.98
N GLY A 238 -32.45 32.04 47.11
CA GLY A 238 -33.56 31.29 47.62
C GLY A 238 -34.89 31.47 46.89
N GLU A 239 -35.79 30.63 47.40
CA GLU A 239 -37.25 30.76 47.48
C GLU A 239 -38.11 30.39 46.26
N GLY A 240 -38.89 29.32 46.46
CA GLY A 240 -39.95 28.92 45.54
C GLY A 240 -40.66 27.61 45.88
N HIS A 241 -40.90 27.35 47.17
CA HIS A 241 -42.10 26.70 47.73
C HIS A 241 -42.84 25.55 46.99
N HIS A 242 -43.01 24.48 47.77
CA HIS A 242 -44.17 23.56 47.86
C HIS A 242 -44.32 22.38 46.88
N GLY A 243 -44.42 21.17 47.47
CA GLY A 243 -45.45 20.22 47.07
C GLY A 243 -45.07 18.73 47.18
N CYS A 244 -45.37 18.12 48.32
CA CYS A 244 -45.36 16.67 48.54
C CYS A 244 -46.18 15.90 47.49
N GLY A 245 -45.72 14.70 47.13
CA GLY A 245 -46.47 13.78 46.27
C GLY A 245 -45.88 12.36 46.27
N ASN A 246 -46.01 11.68 47.41
CA ASN A 246 -45.81 10.25 47.60
C ASN A 246 -46.79 9.43 46.73
N HIS A 247 -46.31 8.44 45.96
CA HIS A 247 -47.00 7.21 45.50
C HIS A 247 -45.94 6.39 44.74
N GLY A 248 -45.70 5.10 44.92
CA GLY A 248 -46.46 4.01 45.52
C GLY A 248 -46.19 2.77 44.65
N CYS A 249 -45.74 1.67 45.26
CA CYS A 249 -45.33 0.42 44.63
C CYS A 249 -46.42 -0.25 43.75
N HIS A 250 -46.03 -0.80 42.59
CA HIS A 250 -46.15 -2.21 42.17
C HIS A 250 -45.67 -2.39 40.73
#